data_AF-A0A950ZJD8-F1
#
_entry.id   AF-A0A950ZJD8-F1
#
_cell.length_a   1.000
_cell.length_b   1.000
_cell.length_c   1.000
_cell.angle_alpha   90.00
_cell.angle_beta   90.00
_cell.angle_gamma   90.00
#
_symmetry.space_group_name_H-M   'P 1'
#
loop_
_entity.id
_entity.type
_entity.pdbx_description
1 polymer ?
#
loop_
_entity_poly.entity_id
_entity_poly.type
_entity_poly.pdbx_seq_one_letter_code
_entity_poly.pdbx_strand_id
1 'polypeptide(L)' 'MWDSFEIVGSIRRIQVIARGEEIRDLVAIEERFGTGDWLKLKGLATVRLGDGTMQEAELHWYEADGIGMRWVKIKRFLD' A
#
# COMPACT_ATOMS: atom_id res chain seq x y z
N MET A 1 -0.10 14.58 -10.12
CA MET A 1 1.22 14.56 -9.46
C MET A 1 1.10 13.49 -8.38
N TRP A 2 1.92 12.45 -8.42
CA TRP A 2 1.90 11.45 -7.35
C TRP A 2 2.63 12.12 -6.20
N ASP A 3 1.90 12.58 -5.17
CA ASP A 3 2.56 13.11 -3.98
C ASP A 3 3.46 12.02 -3.41
N SER A 4 4.77 12.27 -3.47
CA SER A 4 5.76 11.40 -2.86
C SER A 4 5.63 11.55 -1.34
N PHE A 5 5.37 10.45 -0.66
CA PHE A 5 5.41 10.37 0.79
C PHE A 5 6.36 9.27 1.23
N GLU A 6 6.91 9.42 2.42
CA GLU A 6 7.74 8.41 3.08
C GLU A 6 6.92 7.75 4.19
N ILE A 7 6.99 6.43 4.30
CA ILE A 7 6.42 5.70 5.45
C ILE A 7 7.46 5.72 6.56
N VAL A 8 7.11 6.30 7.70
CA VAL A 8 8.00 6.45 8.85
C VAL A 8 7.66 5.40 9.90
N GLY A 9 8.59 4.47 10.12
CA GLY A 9 8.43 3.36 11.04
C GLY A 9 7.63 2.19 10.45
N SER A 10 6.98 1.41 11.33
CA SER A 10 6.23 0.21 10.94
C SER A 10 4.78 0.51 10.57
N ILE A 11 4.26 -0.18 9.55
CA ILE A 11 2.82 -0.21 9.27
C ILE A 11 2.15 -1.12 10.30
N ARG A 12 1.09 -0.64 10.95
CA ARG A 12 0.34 -1.34 12.00
C ARG A 12 -1.10 -1.61 11.58
N ARG A 13 -1.81 -2.46 12.34
CA ARG A 13 -3.21 -2.85 12.09
C ARG A 13 -3.46 -3.33 10.65
N ILE A 14 -2.51 -4.11 10.12
CA ILE A 14 -2.55 -4.63 8.77
C ILE A 14 -3.77 -5.55 8.61
N GLN A 15 -4.52 -5.37 7.54
CA GLN A 15 -5.69 -6.16 7.18
C GLN A 15 -5.67 -6.46 5.68
N VAL A 16 -6.03 -7.69 5.33
CA VAL A 16 -6.28 -8.09 3.94
C VAL A 16 -7.65 -7.56 3.52
N ILE A 17 -7.70 -6.85 2.39
CA ILE A 17 -8.93 -6.36 1.75
C ILE A 17 -9.42 -7.34 0.69
N ALA A 18 -8.50 -7.91 -0.08
CA ALA A 18 -8.79 -8.84 -1.18
C ALA A 18 -7.58 -9.73 -1.44
N ARG A 19 -7.81 -10.93 -1.99
CA ARG A 19 -6.77 -11.90 -2.37
C ARG A 19 -6.96 -12.36 -3.81
N GLY A 20 -5.88 -12.57 -4.55
CA GLY A 20 -5.91 -13.16 -5.88
C GLY A 20 -6.97 -12.51 -6.79
N GLU A 21 -7.88 -13.32 -7.34
CA GLU A 21 -8.91 -12.89 -8.30
C GLU A 21 -9.90 -11.84 -7.76
N GLU A 22 -10.04 -11.69 -6.43
CA GLU A 22 -10.85 -10.61 -5.84
C GLU A 22 -10.21 -9.22 -6.04
N ILE A 23 -8.93 -9.19 -6.42
CA ILE A 23 -8.21 -7.97 -6.76
C ILE A 23 -8.58 -7.56 -8.18
N ARG A 24 -9.41 -6.52 -8.30
CA ARG A 24 -9.84 -5.97 -9.60
C ARG A 24 -8.71 -5.60 -10.55
N ASP A 25 -7.56 -5.20 -9.99
CA ASP A 25 -6.40 -4.77 -10.76
C ASP A 25 -5.34 -5.88 -10.90
N LEU A 26 -5.67 -7.15 -10.61
CA LEU A 26 -4.70 -8.27 -10.53
C LEU A 26 -3.86 -8.37 -11.80
N VAL A 27 -4.50 -8.38 -12.97
CA VAL A 27 -3.82 -8.47 -14.27
C VAL A 27 -2.75 -7.39 -14.43
N ALA A 28 -3.09 -6.13 -14.12
CA ALA A 28 -2.15 -5.02 -14.26
C ALA A 28 -0.98 -5.09 -13.26
N ILE A 29 -1.20 -5.67 -12.08
CA ILE A 29 -0.16 -5.89 -11.08
C ILE A 29 0.77 -7.02 -11.53
N GLU A 30 0.22 -8.12 -12.02
CA GLU A 30 0.99 -9.26 -12.52
C GLU A 30 1.81 -8.92 -13.76
N GLU A 31 1.24 -8.18 -14.72
CA GLU A 31 1.96 -7.70 -15.90
C GLU A 31 3.15 -6.82 -15.53
N ARG A 32 3.05 -6.03 -14.44
CA ARG A 32 4.09 -5.08 -14.06
C ARG A 32 5.14 -5.65 -13.13
N PHE A 33 4.75 -6.54 -12.22
CA PHE A 33 5.60 -6.99 -11.13
C PHE A 33 5.83 -8.50 -11.11
N GLY A 34 5.11 -9.25 -11.95
CA GLY A 34 5.16 -10.70 -12.03
C GLY A 34 3.97 -11.37 -11.36
N THR A 35 3.71 -12.60 -11.78
CA THR A 35 2.75 -13.51 -11.16
C THR A 35 3.12 -13.81 -9.70
N GLY A 36 2.12 -13.91 -8.83
CA GLY A 36 2.34 -14.26 -7.43
C GLY A 36 1.04 -14.33 -6.63
N ASP A 37 1.15 -14.79 -5.38
CA ASP A 37 0.03 -14.82 -4.43
C ASP A 37 -0.27 -13.40 -3.93
N TRP A 38 -0.90 -12.60 -4.79
CA TRP A 38 -1.16 -11.19 -4.54
C TRP A 38 -2.24 -10.99 -3.46
N LEU A 39 -1.92 -10.08 -2.54
CA LEU A 39 -2.79 -9.55 -1.52
C LEU A 39 -2.98 -8.05 -1.74
N LYS A 40 -4.21 -7.58 -1.59
CA LYS A 40 -4.50 -6.16 -1.39
C LYS A 40 -4.63 -5.92 0.11
N LEU A 41 -3.79 -5.07 0.66
CA LEU A 41 -3.67 -4.83 2.08
C LEU A 41 -4.02 -3.39 2.41
N LYS A 42 -4.49 -3.17 3.65
CA LYS A 42 -4.55 -1.86 4.29
C LYS A 42 -3.88 -1.90 5.65
N GLY A 43 -3.43 -0.75 6.12
CA GLY A 43 -2.82 -0.58 7.43
C GLY A 43 -2.71 0.88 7.80
N LEU A 44 -2.27 1.17 9.00
CA LEU A 44 -2.02 2.53 9.48
C LEU A 44 -0.53 2.77 9.61
N ALA A 45 -0.06 3.94 9.24
CA ALA A 45 1.31 4.35 9.47
C ALA A 45 1.43 5.86 9.60
N THR A 46 2.52 6.30 10.24
CA THR A 46 2.95 7.69 10.14
C THR A 46 3.62 7.88 8.78
N VAL A 47 3.23 8.94 8.07
CA VAL A 47 3.84 9.32 6.79
C VAL A 47 4.46 10.71 6.89
N ARG A 48 5.54 10.92 6.15
CA ARG A 48 6.11 12.23 5.88
C ARG A 48 5.72 12.66 4.48
N LEU A 49 5.03 13.80 4.37
CA LEU A 49 4.66 14.42 3.11
C LEU A 49 5.84 15.22 2.52
N GLY A 50 5.71 15.64 1.26
CA GLY A 50 6.78 16.36 0.54
C GLY A 50 7.18 17.70 1.16
N ASP A 51 6.29 18.32 1.94
CA ASP A 51 6.53 19.54 2.72
C ASP A 51 7.17 19.28 4.09
N GLY A 52 7.42 18.00 4.44
CA GLY A 52 7.95 17.59 5.73
C GLY A 52 6.87 17.35 6.81
N THR A 53 5.60 17.60 6.52
CA THR A 53 4.49 17.36 7.45
C THR A 53 4.41 15.87 7.79
N MET A 54 4.31 15.58 9.09
CA MET A 54 4.20 14.24 9.63
C MET A 54 2.77 13.99 10.09
N GLN A 55 2.09 12.99 9.51
CA GLN A 55 0.70 12.70 9.83
C GLN A 55 0.41 11.21 9.85
N GLU A 56 -0.57 10.78 10.65
CA GLU A 56 -1.06 9.39 10.60
C GLU A 56 -2.03 9.20 9.44
N ALA A 57 -1.84 8.12 8.68
CA ALA A 57 -2.64 7.81 7.51
C ALA A 57 -3.02 6.33 7.44
N GLU A 58 -4.20 6.05 6.87
CA GLU A 58 -4.54 4.73 6.37
C GLU A 58 -3.90 4.54 4.99
N LEU A 59 -3.06 3.53 4.87
CA LEU A 59 -2.36 3.16 3.64
C LEU A 59 -2.99 1.92 3.02
N HIS A 60 -3.07 1.89 1.69
CA HIS A 60 -3.47 0.72 0.91
C HIS A 60 -2.33 0.35 -0.05
N TRP A 61 -2.02 -0.94 -0.19
CA TRP A 61 -0.98 -1.43 -1.10
C TRP A 61 -1.30 -2.83 -1.62
N TYR A 62 -0.48 -3.29 -2.55
CA TYR A 62 -0.45 -4.68 -3.03
C TYR A 62 0.84 -5.35 -2.60
N GLU A 63 0.78 -6.62 -2.21
CA GLU A 63 1.95 -7.38 -1.78
C GLU A 63 1.83 -8.82 -2.23
N ALA A 64 2.94 -9.40 -2.68
CA ALA A 64 3.05 -10.83 -2.96
C ALA A 64 4.37 -11.35 -2.39
N ASP A 65 4.38 -12.63 -2.02
CA ASP A 65 5.60 -13.29 -1.56
C ASP A 65 6.69 -13.23 -2.64
N GLY A 66 7.94 -13.01 -2.20
CA GLY A 66 9.08 -12.81 -3.10
C GLY A 66 9.11 -11.50 -3.91
N ILE A 67 8.01 -10.74 -4.00
CA ILE A 67 7.93 -9.46 -4.74
C ILE A 67 7.92 -8.25 -3.80
N GLY A 68 7.26 -8.40 -2.65
CA GLY A 68 7.11 -7.36 -1.63
C GLY A 68 6.04 -6.30 -1.95
N MET A 69 6.02 -5.24 -1.15
CA MET A 69 5.01 -4.17 -1.23
C MET A 69 5.15 -3.32 -2.50
N ARG A 70 4.02 -3.12 -3.21
CA ARG A 70 3.88 -2.35 -4.46
C ARG A 70 2.66 -1.44 -4.43
N TRP A 71 2.74 -0.36 -5.21
CA TRP A 71 1.68 0.64 -5.40
C TRP A 71 1.02 1.09 -4.09
N VAL A 72 1.84 1.41 -3.10
CA VAL A 72 1.36 1.97 -1.84
C VAL A 72 0.77 3.37 -2.06
N LYS A 73 -0.35 3.65 -1.40
CA LYS A 73 -1.03 4.94 -1.46
C LYS A 73 -1.67 5.31 -0.14
N ILE A 74 -1.71 6.60 0.16
CA ILE A 74 -2.53 7.16 1.23
C ILE A 74 -4.00 7.07 0.81
N LYS A 75 -4.82 6.39 1.61
CA LYS A 75 -6.27 6.31 1.41
C LYS A 75 -7.00 7.46 2.09
N ARG A 76 -6.57 7.83 3.30
CA ARG A 76 -7.06 8.96 4.09
C ARG A 76 -6.07 9.28 5.22
N PHE A 77 -6.06 10.52 5.66
CA PHE A 77 -5.45 10.93 6.92
C PHE A 77 -6.40 10.60 8.08
N LEU A 78 -5.85 10.43 9.29
CA LEU A 78 -6.58 10.02 10.49
C LEU A 78 -6.78 11.14 11.53
N ASP A 79 -6.37 12.37 11.21
CA ASP A 79 -6.77 13.57 11.98
C ASP A 79 -8.23 13.99 11.69
#